data_AF-A0A4Q5QI97-F1
#
_entry.id   AF-A0A4Q5QI97-F1
#
_cell.length_a   1.000
_cell.length_b   1.000
_cell.length_c   1.000
_cell.angle_alpha   90.00
_cell.angle_beta   90.00
_cell.angle_gamma   90.00
#
_symmetry.space_group_name_H-M   'P 1'
#
loop_
_entity.id
_entity.type
_entity.pdbx_description
1 polymer ?
#
loop_
_entity_poly.entity_id
_entity_poly.type
_entity_poly.pdbx_seq_one_letter_code
_entity_poly.pdbx_strand_id
1 'polypeptide(L)'
;MQIQEIKVKQALNKAYLKEKVNRADIDLFKTHFADLLNKINAKADEEHLKSLIAFFLKFVWYKDAFQFNPIGKNDLVIHTGKLPSDPVGVILEVKSA
;
A
#
# COMPACT_ATOMS: atom_id res chain seq x y z
N MET A 1 -20.59 22.46 -5.54
CA MET A 1 -20.30 21.03 -5.79
C MET A 1 -21.29 20.21 -4.99
N GLN A 2 -22.20 19.47 -5.63
CA GLN A 2 -23.10 18.55 -4.91
C GLN A 2 -22.37 17.22 -4.70
N ILE A 3 -22.28 16.77 -3.45
CA ILE A 3 -21.66 15.49 -3.09
C ILE A 3 -22.71 14.40 -3.28
N GLN A 4 -22.41 13.41 -4.11
CA GLN A 4 -23.28 12.27 -4.33
C GLN A 4 -22.84 11.13 -3.41
N GLU A 5 -23.63 10.83 -2.39
CA GLU A 5 -23.35 9.72 -1.47
C GLU A 5 -23.68 8.38 -2.12
N ILE A 6 -22.67 7.51 -2.22
CA ILE A 6 -22.81 6.11 -2.65
C ILE A 6 -22.62 5.19 -1.45
N LYS A 7 -23.43 4.13 -1.36
CA LYS A 7 -23.23 3.10 -0.34
C LYS A 7 -21.98 2.29 -0.68
N VAL A 8 -21.26 1.80 0.34
CA VAL A 8 -20.05 0.96 0.16
C VAL A 8 -20.31 -0.23 -0.79
N LYS A 9 -21.49 -0.86 -0.68
CA LYS A 9 -21.90 -1.99 -1.57
C LYS A 9 -22.06 -1.59 -3.04
N GLN A 10 -22.34 -0.32 -3.33
CA GLN A 10 -22.48 0.21 -4.68
C GLN A 10 -21.14 0.66 -5.26
N ALA A 11 -20.21 1.11 -4.40
CA ALA A 11 -18.87 1.51 -4.80
C ALA A 11 -17.96 0.32 -5.17
N LEU A 12 -18.19 -0.85 -4.56
CA LEU A 12 -17.36 -2.03 -4.76
C LEU A 12 -17.76 -2.79 -6.03
N ASN A 13 -16.80 -3.03 -6.94
CA ASN A 13 -17.02 -3.93 -8.08
C ASN A 13 -17.39 -5.34 -7.56
N LYS A 14 -18.48 -5.91 -8.10
CA LYS A 14 -18.99 -7.23 -7.71
C LYS A 14 -17.95 -8.35 -7.82
N ALA A 15 -16.92 -8.21 -8.67
CA ALA A 15 -15.82 -9.15 -8.76
C ALA A 15 -15.09 -9.34 -7.42
N TYR A 16 -14.92 -8.26 -6.63
CA TYR A 16 -14.25 -8.34 -5.33
C TYR A 16 -15.02 -9.13 -4.27
N LEU A 17 -16.33 -9.37 -4.46
CA LEU A 17 -17.09 -10.25 -3.57
C LEU A 17 -16.70 -11.73 -3.74
N LYS A 18 -16.03 -12.08 -4.83
CA LYS A 18 -15.51 -13.43 -5.09
C LYS A 18 -14.08 -13.63 -4.57
N GLU A 19 -13.38 -12.54 -4.23
CA GLU A 19 -12.05 -12.61 -3.65
C GLU A 19 -12.16 -13.12 -2.21
N LYS A 20 -11.42 -14.18 -1.91
CA LYS A 20 -11.40 -14.75 -0.57
C LYS A 20 -10.49 -13.90 0.31
N VAL A 21 -11.07 -13.25 1.32
CA VAL A 21 -10.30 -12.52 2.33
C VAL A 21 -10.20 -13.38 3.58
N ASN A 22 -8.98 -13.79 3.97
CA ASN A 22 -8.80 -14.56 5.19
C ASN A 22 -8.79 -13.64 6.40
N ARG A 23 -9.19 -14.17 7.56
CA ARG A 23 -9.21 -13.35 8.77
C ARG A 23 -7.82 -12.89 9.20
N ALA A 24 -6.81 -13.74 9.00
CA ALA A 24 -5.42 -13.40 9.25
C ALA A 24 -4.96 -12.17 8.45
N ASP A 25 -5.37 -12.05 7.17
CA ASP A 25 -5.00 -10.92 6.31
C ASP A 25 -5.63 -9.62 6.82
N ILE A 26 -6.89 -9.67 7.30
CA ILE A 26 -7.58 -8.52 7.90
C ILE A 26 -6.88 -8.08 9.19
N ASP A 27 -6.51 -9.03 10.04
CA ASP A 27 -5.91 -8.71 11.34
C ASP A 27 -4.47 -8.19 11.14
N LEU A 28 -3.72 -8.73 10.17
CA LEU A 28 -2.42 -8.20 9.74
C LEU A 28 -2.55 -6.76 9.22
N PHE A 29 -3.52 -6.49 8.34
CA PHE A 29 -3.81 -5.14 7.85
C PHE A 29 -4.09 -4.19 9.01
N LYS A 30 -4.98 -4.56 9.95
CA LYS A 30 -5.35 -3.70 11.08
C LYS A 30 -4.16 -3.35 11.96
N THR A 31 -3.32 -4.34 12.29
CA THR A 31 -2.12 -4.13 13.10
C THR A 31 -1.20 -3.11 12.45
N HIS A 32 -0.82 -3.34 11.18
CA HIS A 32 0.10 -2.43 10.49
C HIS A 32 -0.52 -1.07 10.15
N PHE A 33 -1.83 -1.01 9.95
CA PHE A 33 -2.53 0.25 9.71
C PHE A 33 -2.59 1.10 10.98
N ALA A 34 -2.85 0.50 12.14
CA ALA A 34 -2.77 1.18 13.42
C ALA A 34 -1.35 1.71 13.67
N ASP A 35 -0.32 0.92 13.38
CA ASP A 35 1.08 1.35 13.49
C ASP A 35 1.39 2.54 12.57
N LEU A 36 0.91 2.52 11.33
CA LEU A 36 1.07 3.61 10.38
C LEU A 36 0.43 4.90 10.93
N LEU A 37 -0.81 4.83 11.40
CA LEU A 37 -1.53 5.97 11.95
C LEU A 37 -0.89 6.53 13.23
N ASN A 38 -0.29 5.67 14.06
CA ASN A 38 0.42 6.11 15.27
C ASN A 38 1.75 6.81 14.95
N LYS A 39 2.37 6.49 13.80
CA LYS A 39 3.67 7.03 13.40
C LYS A 39 3.58 8.21 12.45
N ILE A 40 2.45 8.38 11.74
CA ILE A 40 2.30 9.48 10.80
C ILE A 40 2.40 10.83 11.51
N ASN A 41 3.19 11.73 10.95
CA ASN A 41 3.44 13.04 11.53
C ASN A 41 3.50 14.08 10.39
N ALA A 42 2.63 15.08 10.44
CA ALA A 42 2.55 16.13 9.44
C ALA A 42 3.81 17.01 9.34
N LYS A 43 4.68 16.96 10.35
CA LYS A 43 5.97 17.67 10.36
C LYS A 43 7.14 16.78 9.92
N ALA A 44 6.90 15.52 9.59
CA ALA A 44 7.94 14.63 9.12
C ALA A 44 8.41 15.02 7.72
N ASP A 45 9.66 14.70 7.41
CA ASP A 45 10.20 14.87 6.06
C ASP A 45 9.69 13.77 5.10
N GLU A 46 9.94 13.98 3.81
CA GLU A 46 9.51 13.10 2.73
C GLU A 46 10.08 11.67 2.88
N GLU A 47 11.34 11.55 3.32
CA GLU A 47 12.01 10.26 3.48
C GLU A 47 11.41 9.44 4.64
N HIS A 48 11.01 10.10 5.72
CA HIS A 48 10.28 9.46 6.81
C HIS A 48 8.90 8.96 6.34
N LEU A 49 8.14 9.81 5.63
CA LEU A 49 6.83 9.41 5.10
C LEU A 49 6.95 8.23 4.13
N LYS A 50 7.97 8.27 3.26
CA LYS A 50 8.29 7.18 2.35
C LYS A 50 8.62 5.89 3.08
N SER A 51 9.43 5.95 4.13
CA SER A 51 9.77 4.79 4.95
C SER A 51 8.53 4.18 5.62
N LEU A 52 7.59 5.02 6.10
CA LEU A 52 6.33 4.55 6.70
C LEU A 52 5.43 3.83 5.70
N ILE A 53 5.22 4.42 4.52
CA ILE A 53 4.41 3.82 3.45
C ILE A 53 5.06 2.54 2.93
N ALA A 54 6.38 2.55 2.73
CA ALA A 54 7.16 1.38 2.35
C ALA A 54 6.95 0.22 3.33
N PHE A 55 7.09 0.50 4.62
CA PHE A 55 6.92 -0.48 5.68
C PHE A 55 5.50 -1.05 5.66
N PHE A 56 4.49 -0.19 5.66
CA PHE A 56 3.09 -0.62 5.65
C PHE A 56 2.77 -1.54 4.46
N LEU A 57 3.08 -1.11 3.24
CA LEU A 57 2.78 -1.90 2.04
C LEU A 57 3.54 -3.23 2.02
N LYS A 58 4.83 -3.19 2.37
CA LYS A 58 5.67 -4.38 2.40
C LYS A 58 5.10 -5.44 3.34
N PHE A 59 4.81 -5.08 4.58
CA PHE A 59 4.41 -6.07 5.58
C PHE A 59 2.96 -6.53 5.46
N VAL A 60 2.06 -5.75 4.87
CA VAL A 60 0.67 -6.15 4.72
C VAL A 60 0.46 -7.08 3.51
N TRP A 61 1.11 -6.83 2.37
CA TRP A 61 0.79 -7.55 1.13
C TRP A 61 2.00 -7.99 0.30
N TYR A 62 3.09 -7.22 0.27
CA TYR A 62 4.09 -7.41 -0.79
C TYR A 62 5.29 -8.28 -0.41
N LYS A 63 5.62 -8.40 0.89
CA LYS A 63 6.88 -9.01 1.38
C LYS A 63 7.16 -10.41 0.83
N ASP A 64 6.16 -11.29 0.79
CA ASP A 64 6.39 -12.70 0.49
C ASP A 64 6.25 -13.03 -1.00
N ALA A 65 5.56 -12.18 -1.77
CA ALA A 65 5.14 -12.47 -3.14
C ALA A 65 5.79 -11.55 -4.19
N PHE A 66 6.31 -10.39 -3.79
CA PHE A 66 6.75 -9.36 -4.71
C PHE A 66 8.07 -8.75 -4.28
N GLN A 67 8.88 -8.36 -5.26
CA GLN A 67 10.04 -7.54 -5.00
C GLN A 67 9.61 -6.09 -4.76
N PHE A 68 10.16 -5.49 -3.70
CA PHE A 68 9.84 -4.15 -3.21
C PHE A 68 11.14 -3.42 -2.90
N ASN A 69 11.64 -2.60 -3.82
CA ASN A 69 12.88 -1.84 -3.66
C ASN A 69 12.87 -0.54 -4.48
N PRO A 70 13.65 0.48 -4.10
CA PRO A 70 13.95 1.62 -4.98
C PRO A 70 14.67 1.18 -6.26
N ILE A 71 14.40 1.84 -7.39
CA ILE A 71 15.14 1.65 -8.65
C ILE A 71 15.49 3.02 -9.23
N GLY A 72 16.79 3.25 -9.43
CA GLY A 72 17.30 4.49 -10.02
C GLY A 72 16.95 5.71 -9.17
N LYS A 73 16.18 6.64 -9.74
CA LYS A 73 15.72 7.86 -9.07
C LYS A 73 14.31 7.74 -8.46
N ASN A 74 13.65 6.61 -8.65
CA ASN A 74 12.30 6.40 -8.11
C ASN A 74 12.39 6.08 -6.63
N ASP A 75 11.48 6.64 -5.83
CA ASP A 75 11.44 6.38 -4.39
C ASP A 75 11.26 4.91 -4.07
N LEU A 76 10.23 4.27 -4.65
CA LEU A 76 9.92 2.86 -4.44
C LEU A 76 9.29 2.24 -5.69
N VAL A 77 9.59 0.96 -5.91
CA VAL A 77 9.03 0.17 -7.00
C VAL A 77 8.54 -1.18 -6.46
N ILE A 78 7.39 -1.62 -6.97
CA ILE A 78 6.84 -2.96 -6.73
C ILE A 78 6.86 -3.71 -8.06
N HIS A 79 7.56 -4.84 -8.08
CA HIS A 79 7.58 -5.74 -9.23
C HIS A 79 6.34 -6.63 -9.22
N THR A 80 6.01 -7.18 -10.39
CA THR A 80 4.91 -8.13 -10.56
C THR A 80 5.24 -9.55 -10.07
N GLY A 81 6.47 -9.79 -9.63
CA GLY A 81 6.93 -11.03 -9.01
C GLY A 81 8.08 -10.80 -8.04
N LYS A 82 8.70 -11.88 -7.55
CA LYS A 82 9.72 -11.86 -6.48
C LYS A 82 11.12 -11.47 -6.96
N LEU A 83 11.38 -11.49 -8.27
CA LEU A 83 12.71 -11.26 -8.82
C LEU A 83 12.89 -9.78 -9.20
N PRO A 84 14.09 -9.20 -9.02
CA PRO A 84 14.39 -7.86 -9.54
C PRO A 84 14.25 -7.75 -11.06
N SER A 85 14.33 -8.88 -11.78
CA SER A 85 14.12 -8.96 -13.23
C SER A 85 12.65 -9.00 -13.65
N ASP A 86 11.73 -9.26 -12.71
CA ASP A 86 10.29 -9.28 -13.02
C ASP A 86 9.83 -7.88 -13.43
N PRO A 87 8.82 -7.73 -14.31
CA PRO A 87 8.35 -6.42 -14.73
C PRO A 87 7.89 -5.54 -13.57
N VAL A 88 8.15 -4.24 -13.69
CA VAL A 88 7.62 -3.23 -12.76
C VAL A 88 6.11 -3.13 -12.90
N GLY A 89 5.39 -3.30 -11.79
CA GLY A 89 3.92 -3.18 -11.74
C GLY A 89 3.43 -1.87 -11.14
N VAL A 90 4.15 -1.34 -10.14
CA VAL A 90 3.82 -0.08 -9.47
C VAL A 90 5.07 0.74 -9.24
N ILE A 91 4.99 2.04 -9.52
CA ILE A 91 5.99 3.05 -9.14
C ILE A 91 5.33 3.96 -8.12
N LEU A 92 6.01 4.21 -7.01
CA LEU A 92 5.57 5.14 -5.98
C LEU A 92 6.54 6.31 -5.93
N GLU A 93 5.98 7.51 -5.95
CA GLU A 93 6.68 8.77 -5.71
C GLU A 93 6.03 9.38 -4.46
N VAL A 94 6.83 9.65 -3.44
CA VAL A 94 6.31 10.20 -2.18
C VAL A 94 6.57 11.70 -2.19
N LYS A 95 5.61 12.47 -1.70
CA LYS A 95 5.71 13.94 -1.62
C LYS A 95 5.21 14.39 -0.26
N SER A 96 5.91 15.35 0.35
CA SER A 96 5.32 16.11 1.44
C SER A 96 4.15 16.96 0.90
N ALA A 97 3.13 17.16 1.74
CA ALA A 97 1.97 18.01 1.43
C ALA A 97 2.34 19.50 1.41
#